data_AF-A0A346XZE1-F1
#
_entry.id   AF-A0A346XZE1-F1
#
_cell.length_a   1.000
_cell.length_b   1.000
_cell.length_c   1.000
_cell.angle_alpha   90.00
_cell.angle_beta   90.00
_cell.angle_gamma   90.00
#
_symmetry.space_group_name_H-M   'P 1'
#
loop_
_entity.id
_entity.type
_entity.pdbx_description
1 polymer ?
#
loop_
_entity_poly.entity_id
_entity_poly.type
_entity_poly.pdbx_seq_one_letter_code
_entity_poly.pdbx_strand_id
1 'polypeptide(L)' 'MQMGRPPLVASFLGRCRTCTRTYKGTVDLRTEPCEARTRCPWCGVEDVHRIE' A
#
# COMPACT_ATOMS: atom_id res chain seq x y z
N MET A 1 -0.78 -9.82 28.16
CA MET A 1 -1.02 -10.22 26.76
C MET A 1 -1.55 -8.99 26.03
N GLN A 2 -0.69 -8.23 25.33
CA GLN A 2 -1.18 -7.11 24.51
C GLN A 2 -1.92 -7.71 23.31
N MET A 3 -3.25 -7.68 23.32
CA MET A 3 -4.02 -7.81 22.10
C MET A 3 -3.69 -6.60 21.23
N GLY A 4 -2.76 -6.78 20.29
CA GLY A 4 -2.43 -5.76 19.30
C GLY A 4 -3.72 -5.34 18.61
N ARG A 5 -4.10 -4.06 18.74
CA ARG A 5 -5.30 -3.51 18.11
C ARG A 5 -5.25 -3.85 16.61
N PRO A 6 -6.33 -4.38 16.00
CA PRO A 6 -6.31 -4.80 14.60
C PRO A 6 -5.77 -3.67 13.71
N PRO A 7 -4.92 -3.97 12.71
CA PRO A 7 -4.33 -2.94 11.86
C PRO A 7 -5.44 -2.19 11.14
N LEU A 8 -5.37 -0.85 11.14
CA LEU A 8 -6.37 -0.01 10.49
C LEU A 8 -6.02 0.08 9.01
N VAL A 9 -6.39 -0.95 8.26
CA VAL A 9 -6.04 -1.08 6.84
C VAL A 9 -7.11 -0.52 5.92
N ALA A 10 -6.70 0.29 4.93
CA ALA A 10 -7.56 0.75 3.84
C ALA A 10 -7.07 0.17 2.51
N SER A 11 -8.03 -0.16 1.63
CA SER A 11 -7.72 -0.57 0.25
C SER A 11 -7.60 0.66 -0.64
N PHE A 12 -6.64 0.67 -1.56
CA PHE A 12 -6.48 1.71 -2.58
C PHE A 12 -6.25 1.12 -3.97
N LEU A 13 -6.49 1.92 -5.00
CA LEU A 13 -6.14 1.60 -6.39
C LEU A 13 -4.86 2.35 -6.77
N GLY A 14 -3.76 1.61 -6.92
CA GLY A 14 -2.47 2.11 -7.35
C GLY A 14 -2.23 1.90 -8.84
N ARG A 15 -1.35 2.70 -9.42
CA ARG A 15 -0.79 2.49 -10.75
C ARG A 15 0.73 2.34 -10.63
N CYS A 16 1.28 1.26 -11.17
CA CYS A 16 2.72 1.03 -11.13
C CYS A 16 3.44 2.02 -12.04
N ARG A 17 4.49 2.68 -11.55
CA ARG A 17 5.26 3.64 -12.34
C ARG A 17 6.10 2.99 -13.44
N THR A 18 6.43 1.70 -13.30
CA THR A 18 7.24 0.97 -14.28
C THR A 18 6.40 0.35 -15.39
N CYS A 19 5.47 -0.56 -15.05
CA CYS A 19 4.68 -1.27 -16.06
C CYS A 19 3.36 -0.58 -16.39
N THR A 20 3.04 0.54 -15.73
CA THR A 20 1.83 1.38 -15.92
C THR A 20 0.49 0.68 -15.65
N ARG A 21 0.50 -0.59 -15.25
CA ARG A 21 -0.70 -1.36 -14.91
C ARG A 21 -1.26 -0.91 -13.56
N THR A 22 -2.58 -0.90 -13.47
CA THR A 22 -3.31 -0.68 -12.24
C THR A 22 -3.35 -1.95 -11.39
N TYR A 23 -3.42 -1.77 -10.07
CA TYR A 23 -3.53 -2.86 -9.11
C TYR A 23 -4.20 -2.37 -7.82
N LYS A 24 -4.74 -3.29 -7.04
CA LYS A 24 -5.26 -3.01 -5.69
C LYS A 24 -4.15 -3.23 -4.67
N GLY A 25 -3.97 -2.27 -3.77
CA GLY A 25 -3.05 -2.34 -2.64
C GLY A 25 -3.76 -2.07 -1.32
N THR A 26 -3.06 -2.28 -0.21
CA THR A 26 -3.52 -1.94 1.13
C THR A 26 -2.52 -1.02 1.81
N VAL A 27 -3.02 -0.04 2.57
CA VAL A 27 -2.21 0.89 3.38
C VAL A 27 -2.61 0.75 4.85
N ASP A 28 -1.65 0.86 5.77
CA ASP A 28 -1.95 1.02 7.19
C ASP A 28 -2.15 2.52 7.48
N LEU A 29 -3.34 2.89 7.94
CA LEU A 29 -3.69 4.28 8.24
C LEU A 29 -3.11 4.77 9.57
N ARG A 30 -2.41 3.92 10.34
CA ARG A 30 -1.72 4.33 11.58
C ARG A 30 -0.30 4.84 11.34
N THR A 31 0.30 4.55 10.18
CA THR A 31 1.64 5.04 9.85
C THR A 31 1.55 6.45 9.31
N GLU A 32 2.31 7.38 9.90
CA GLU A 32 2.47 8.75 9.41
C GLU A 32 3.87 8.94 8.81
N PRO A 33 3.99 9.42 7.56
CA PRO A 33 2.90 9.65 6.60
C PRO A 33 2.21 8.35 6.17
N CYS A 34 0.94 8.44 5.75
CA CYS A 34 0.17 7.32 5.21
C CYS A 34 0.76 6.83 3.88
N GLU A 35 1.81 6.03 3.94
CA GLU A 35 2.53 5.49 2.78
C GLU A 35 2.34 3.98 2.68
N ALA A 36 1.91 3.52 1.50
CA ALA A 36 1.90 2.10 1.15
C ALA A 36 3.12 1.76 0.31
N ARG A 37 4.02 0.96 0.89
CA ARG A 37 5.07 0.25 0.16
C ARG A 37 4.49 -1.06 -0.35
N THR A 38 4.39 -1.19 -1.66
CA THR A 38 3.76 -2.36 -2.27
C THR A 38 4.54 -2.80 -3.50
N ARG A 39 4.59 -4.11 -3.71
CA ARG A 39 5.27 -4.69 -4.86
C ARG A 39 4.26 -4.88 -5.98
N CYS A 40 4.54 -4.30 -7.15
CA CYS A 40 3.64 -4.45 -8.28
C CYS A 40 3.44 -5.95 -8.60
N PRO A 41 2.20 -6.45 -8.65
CA PRO A 41 1.94 -7.87 -8.90
C PRO A 41 2.28 -8.30 -10.33
N TRP A 42 2.54 -7.33 -11.23
CA TRP A 42 2.82 -7.58 -12.64
C TRP A 42 4.30 -7.66 -12.95
N CYS A 43 5.09 -6.66 -12.53
CA CYS A 43 6.52 -6.57 -12.84
C CYS A 43 7.42 -6.83 -11.62
N GLY A 44 6.87 -6.96 -10.41
CA GLY A 44 7.64 -7.21 -9.20
C GLY A 44 8.44 -6.03 -8.67
N VAL A 45 8.34 -4.85 -9.29
CA VAL A 45 9.01 -3.63 -8.82
C VAL A 45 8.29 -3.06 -7.60
N GLU A 46 9.05 -2.60 -6.61
CA GLU A 46 8.51 -1.89 -5.46
C GLU A 46 8.04 -0.49 -5.86
N ASP A 47 6.84 -0.13 -5.44
CA ASP A 47 6.24 1.19 -5.64
C ASP A 47 5.83 1.75 -4.28
N VAL A 48 5.87 3.08 -4.18
CA VAL A 48 5.51 3.81 -2.96
C VAL A 48 4.33 4.71 -3.29
N HIS A 49 3.18 4.39 -2.69
CA HIS A 49 1.96 5.18 -2.81
C HIS A 49 1.77 6.01 -1.56
N ARG A 50 1.90 7.33 -1.68
CA ARG A 50 1.46 8.26 -0.65
C ARG A 50 -0.04 8.45 -0.80
N ILE A 51 -0.78 8.14 0.27
CA ILE A 51 -2.22 8.34 0.35
C ILE A 51 -2.45 9.64 1.12
N GLU A 52 -2.99 10.64 0.44
CA GLU A 52 -3.35 11.96 1.00
C GLU A 52 -4.80 11.97 1.51
#